data_AF-A0A2G9SSA1-F1
#
_entry.id   AF-A0A2G9SSA1-F1
#
_cell.length_a   1.000
_cell.length_b   1.000
_cell.length_c   1.000
_cell.angle_alpha   90.00
_cell.angle_beta   90.00
_cell.angle_gamma   90.00
#
_symmetry.space_group_name_H-M   'P 1'
#
loop_
_entity.id
_entity.type
_entity.pdbx_description
1 polymer ?
#
loop_
_entity_poly.entity_id
_entity_poly.type
_entity_poly.pdbx_seq_one_letter_code
_entity_poly.pdbx_strand_id
1 'polypeptide(L)'
;MYSEQKWEASEAKTRFAKSFPGLETDADLARSKTPQATFTLPSNGVKLILYTDNTFCFEPLNLNDVPLLLTALRESRPYLSALYSDAFQRLDELTAHDAELSRLSKMEKLLGAIVNNSLEIPALYHLVQKQLEDVSTLPQHTLTGEDKIKAERVLNAIRSLIATTPELYEEIPKVLSGTSTLIQCDMMKSLQRNLADTSQR
;
A
#
# COMPACT_ATOMS: atom_id res chain seq x y z
N MET A 1 -4.24 -12.09 8.77
CA MET A 1 -4.90 -10.87 8.23
C MET A 1 -4.02 -10.22 7.17
N TYR A 2 -4.51 -9.36 6.27
CA TYR A 2 -3.66 -8.78 5.21
C TYR A 2 -2.53 -7.91 5.77
N SER A 3 -2.69 -7.39 6.99
CA SER A 3 -1.65 -6.61 7.67
C SER A 3 -0.37 -7.41 7.96
N GLU A 4 -0.48 -8.69 8.30
CA GLU A 4 0.68 -9.58 8.54
C GLU A 4 1.34 -9.95 7.22
N GLN A 5 0.56 -10.36 6.23
CA GLN A 5 1.05 -10.66 4.88
C GLN A 5 1.77 -9.45 4.25
N LYS A 6 1.24 -8.24 4.45
CA LYS A 6 1.88 -6.99 4.01
C LYS A 6 3.23 -6.76 4.71
N TRP A 7 3.34 -7.09 5.99
CA TRP A 7 4.61 -6.98 6.70
C TRP A 7 5.63 -7.97 6.12
N GLU A 8 5.24 -9.23 5.92
CA GLU A 8 6.09 -10.27 5.32
C GLU A 8 6.54 -9.91 3.90
N ALA A 9 5.63 -9.39 3.07
CA ALA A 9 5.95 -8.97 1.71
C ALA A 9 6.92 -7.77 1.68
N SER A 10 6.70 -6.79 2.55
CA SER A 10 7.62 -5.65 2.71
C SER A 10 8.99 -6.10 3.19
N GLU A 11 9.06 -7.08 4.09
CA GLU A 11 10.32 -7.65 4.59
C GLU A 11 11.03 -8.44 3.48
N ALA A 12 10.32 -9.30 2.75
CA ALA A 12 10.88 -10.09 1.65
C ALA A 12 11.47 -9.20 0.56
N LYS A 13 10.76 -8.14 0.17
CA LYS A 13 11.25 -7.13 -0.79
C LYS A 13 12.51 -6.44 -0.29
N THR A 14 12.52 -6.02 0.98
CA THR A 14 13.67 -5.36 1.60
C THR A 14 14.89 -6.28 1.65
N ARG A 15 14.68 -7.53 2.08
CA ARG A 15 15.73 -8.53 2.17
C ARG A 15 16.35 -8.79 0.80
N PHE A 16 15.52 -8.99 -0.23
CA PHE A 16 15.98 -9.21 -1.59
C PHE A 16 16.77 -8.02 -2.14
N ALA A 17 16.31 -6.78 -1.89
CA ALA A 17 17.03 -5.58 -2.32
C ALA A 17 18.42 -5.47 -1.68
N LYS A 18 18.56 -5.83 -0.39
CA LYS A 18 19.85 -5.83 0.32
C LYS A 18 20.78 -6.95 -0.13
N SER A 19 20.23 -8.06 -0.59
CA SER A 19 20.97 -9.21 -1.13
C SER A 19 20.90 -9.28 -2.66
N PHE A 20 20.75 -8.13 -3.33
CA PHE A 20 20.56 -8.12 -4.77
C PHE A 20 21.77 -8.76 -5.46
N PRO A 21 21.58 -9.69 -6.41
CA PRO A 21 22.69 -10.36 -7.10
C PRO A 21 23.71 -9.37 -7.67
N GLY A 22 24.98 -9.56 -7.31
CA GLY A 22 26.08 -8.69 -7.74
C GLY A 22 26.28 -7.41 -6.94
N LEU A 23 25.40 -7.11 -5.96
CA LEU A 23 25.58 -5.95 -5.08
C LEU A 23 26.69 -6.23 -4.04
N GLU A 24 27.74 -5.43 -4.09
CA GLU A 24 28.81 -5.42 -3.10
C GLU A 24 28.41 -4.58 -1.90
N THR A 25 28.28 -5.25 -0.76
CA THR A 25 27.88 -4.62 0.52
C THR A 25 29.07 -4.24 1.40
N ASP A 26 30.26 -4.79 1.09
CA ASP A 26 31.50 -4.53 1.81
C ASP A 26 32.29 -3.42 1.10
N ALA A 27 32.47 -2.29 1.79
CA ALA A 27 33.17 -1.13 1.27
C ALA A 27 34.66 -1.40 1.03
N ASP A 28 35.30 -2.28 1.81
CA ASP A 28 36.71 -2.62 1.65
C ASP A 28 36.91 -3.55 0.45
N LEU A 29 35.98 -4.50 0.27
CA LEU A 29 35.97 -5.38 -0.90
C LEU A 29 35.70 -4.59 -2.18
N ALA A 30 34.75 -3.65 -2.15
CA ALA A 30 34.42 -2.75 -3.25
C ALA A 30 35.62 -1.87 -3.66
N ARG A 31 36.41 -1.37 -2.71
CA ARG A 31 37.62 -0.57 -2.98
C ARG A 31 38.76 -1.36 -3.61
N SER A 32 38.81 -2.67 -3.38
CA SER A 32 39.84 -3.55 -3.95
C SER A 32 39.60 -3.90 -5.42
N LYS A 33 38.38 -3.71 -5.93
CA LYS A 33 37.98 -4.06 -7.29
C LYS A 33 38.28 -2.93 -8.28
N THR A 34 38.56 -3.32 -9.52
CA THR A 34 38.82 -2.36 -10.61
C THR A 34 37.50 -1.85 -11.19
N PRO A 35 37.20 -0.54 -11.12
CA PRO A 35 35.99 0.02 -11.72
C PRO A 35 36.04 -0.12 -13.25
N GLN A 36 34.98 -0.65 -13.83
CA GLN A 36 34.76 -0.70 -15.27
C GLN A 36 34.00 0.54 -15.76
N ALA A 37 32.96 0.94 -15.04
CA ALA A 37 32.13 2.08 -15.39
C ALA A 37 31.49 2.71 -14.15
N THR A 38 31.26 4.02 -14.21
CA THR A 38 30.58 4.77 -13.15
C THR A 38 29.47 5.63 -13.74
N PHE A 39 28.27 5.53 -13.18
CA PHE A 39 27.09 6.26 -13.63
C PHE A 39 26.47 7.04 -12.47
N THR A 40 26.16 8.32 -12.67
CA THR A 40 25.41 9.10 -11.68
C THR A 40 23.91 8.91 -11.90
N LEU A 41 23.19 8.52 -10.85
CA LEU A 41 21.75 8.30 -10.90
C LEU A 41 21.00 9.64 -10.75
N PRO A 42 19.96 9.86 -11.58
CA PRO A 42 19.35 11.17 -11.75
C PRO A 42 18.59 11.68 -10.51
N SER A 43 17.97 10.80 -9.73
CA SER A 43 17.02 11.24 -8.70
C SER A 43 17.68 11.60 -7.36
N ASN A 44 18.85 11.04 -7.08
CA ASN A 44 19.45 11.09 -5.74
C ASN A 44 20.96 11.42 -5.77
N GLY A 45 21.58 11.57 -6.94
CA GLY A 45 23.01 11.84 -7.07
C GLY A 45 23.91 10.68 -6.62
N VAL A 46 23.33 9.51 -6.32
CA VAL A 46 24.06 8.28 -6.00
C VAL A 46 24.77 7.80 -7.25
N LYS A 47 26.01 7.35 -7.11
CA LYS A 47 26.77 6.76 -8.20
C LYS A 47 26.63 5.24 -8.16
N LEU A 48 26.29 4.65 -9.30
CA LEU A 48 26.50 3.24 -9.57
C LEU A 48 27.94 3.05 -10.03
N ILE A 49 28.69 2.16 -9.37
CA ILE A 49 30.02 1.73 -9.81
C ILE A 49 29.91 0.28 -10.22
N LEU A 50 30.17 -0.02 -11.49
CA LEU A 50 30.22 -1.38 -12.05
C LEU A 50 31.68 -1.81 -12.14
N TYR A 51 31.98 -3.00 -11.63
CA TYR A 51 33.32 -3.59 -11.63
C TYR A 51 33.49 -4.59 -12.77
N THR A 52 34.75 -4.87 -13.12
CA THR A 52 35.11 -5.79 -14.23
C THR A 52 34.66 -7.25 -14.02
N ASP A 53 34.36 -7.64 -12.79
CA ASP A 53 33.82 -8.97 -12.43
C ASP A 53 32.29 -9.01 -12.48
N ASN A 54 31.67 -7.99 -13.09
CA ASN A 54 30.23 -7.75 -13.19
C ASN A 54 29.53 -7.40 -11.87
N THR A 55 30.22 -7.35 -10.75
CA THR A 55 29.63 -6.87 -9.48
C THR A 55 29.53 -5.35 -9.47
N PHE A 56 28.75 -4.78 -8.54
CA PHE A 56 28.53 -3.34 -8.48
C PHE A 56 28.28 -2.84 -7.06
N CYS A 57 28.48 -1.55 -6.82
CA CYS A 57 28.09 -0.89 -5.58
C CYS A 57 27.44 0.48 -5.85
N PHE A 58 26.89 1.07 -4.79
CA PHE A 58 26.31 2.42 -4.82
C PHE A 58 27.04 3.36 -3.86
N GLU A 59 27.48 4.52 -4.35
CA GLU A 59 28.21 5.51 -3.55
C GLU A 59 27.73 6.96 -3.77
N PRO A 60 27.44 7.73 -2.71
CA PRO A 60 27.27 7.29 -1.32
C PRO A 60 25.88 6.65 -1.13
N LEU A 61 25.79 5.44 -0.57
CA LEU A 61 24.52 4.84 -0.22
C LEU A 61 24.61 3.98 1.04
N ASN A 62 23.69 4.19 1.98
CA ASN A 62 23.52 3.32 3.14
C ASN A 62 22.45 2.27 2.81
N LEU A 63 22.80 0.98 2.85
CA LEU A 63 21.88 -0.12 2.54
C LEU A 63 20.69 -0.23 3.52
N ASN A 64 20.77 0.42 4.69
CA ASN A 64 19.65 0.51 5.62
C ASN A 64 18.63 1.58 5.24
N ASP A 65 18.99 2.50 4.33
CA ASP A 65 18.03 3.39 3.68
C ASP A 65 17.36 2.65 2.51
N VAL A 66 16.36 1.84 2.86
CA VAL A 66 15.64 0.97 1.91
C VAL A 66 14.96 1.78 0.79
N PRO A 67 14.27 2.90 1.06
CA PRO A 67 13.72 3.74 -0.01
C PRO A 67 14.79 4.21 -1.00
N LEU A 68 15.95 4.64 -0.50
CA LEU A 68 17.06 5.09 -1.34
C LEU A 68 17.65 3.92 -2.15
N LEU A 69 17.84 2.75 -1.53
CA LEU A 69 18.33 1.53 -2.18
C LEU A 69 17.40 1.06 -3.32
N LEU A 70 16.09 0.99 -3.07
CA LEU A 70 15.12 0.61 -4.09
C LEU A 70 15.09 1.61 -5.26
N THR A 71 15.23 2.90 -4.96
CA THR A 71 15.34 3.95 -5.97
C THR A 71 16.60 3.78 -6.81
N ALA A 72 17.74 3.54 -6.17
CA ALA A 72 19.01 3.33 -6.84
C ALA A 72 19.00 2.07 -7.74
N LEU A 73 18.42 0.96 -7.27
CA LEU A 73 18.24 -0.26 -8.06
C LEU A 73 17.34 -0.02 -9.28
N ARG A 74 16.23 0.70 -9.11
CA ARG A 74 15.33 1.02 -10.23
C ARG A 74 16.05 1.83 -11.31
N GLU A 75 16.84 2.82 -10.90
CA GLU A 75 17.56 3.71 -11.82
C GLU A 75 18.81 3.07 -12.42
N SER A 76 19.37 2.05 -11.78
CA SER A 76 20.50 1.29 -12.33
C SER A 76 20.09 0.28 -13.40
N ARG A 77 18.79 -0.02 -13.55
CA ARG A 77 18.27 -1.01 -14.50
C ARG A 77 18.80 -0.87 -15.94
N PRO A 78 18.86 0.33 -16.55
CA PRO A 78 19.38 0.48 -17.91
C PRO A 78 20.83 0.00 -18.07
N TYR A 79 21.62 0.01 -16.99
CA TYR A 79 23.03 -0.38 -16.98
C TYR A 79 23.25 -1.83 -16.56
N LEU A 80 22.35 -2.38 -15.73
CA LEU A 80 22.53 -3.69 -15.09
C LEU A 80 21.61 -4.79 -15.64
N SER A 81 20.54 -4.45 -16.37
CA SER A 81 19.53 -5.41 -16.83
C SER A 81 20.07 -6.51 -17.74
N ALA A 82 21.12 -6.24 -18.51
CA ALA A 82 21.77 -7.25 -19.35
C ALA A 82 22.47 -8.35 -18.53
N LEU A 83 22.91 -8.03 -17.31
CA LEU A 83 23.62 -8.94 -16.41
C LEU A 83 22.67 -9.58 -15.38
N TYR A 84 21.62 -8.86 -14.98
CA TYR A 84 20.78 -9.17 -13.83
C TYR A 84 19.28 -9.14 -14.16
N SER A 85 18.89 -9.59 -15.36
CA SER A 85 17.49 -9.60 -15.83
C SER A 85 16.54 -10.27 -14.82
N ASP A 86 16.89 -11.47 -14.37
CA ASP A 86 16.06 -12.29 -13.51
C ASP A 86 15.93 -11.68 -12.12
N ALA A 87 17.00 -11.04 -11.63
CA ALA A 87 16.99 -10.32 -10.36
C ALA A 87 16.04 -9.12 -10.40
N PHE A 88 16.04 -8.38 -11.51
CA PHE A 88 15.12 -7.27 -11.72
C PHE A 88 13.68 -7.73 -11.86
N GLN A 89 13.43 -8.81 -12.60
CA GLN A 89 12.10 -9.41 -12.67
C GLN A 89 11.61 -9.83 -11.27
N ARG A 90 12.46 -10.48 -10.49
CA ARG A 90 12.11 -10.88 -9.12
C ARG A 90 11.82 -9.68 -8.21
N LEU A 91 12.59 -8.60 -8.34
CA LEU A 91 12.33 -7.37 -7.59
C LEU A 91 10.99 -6.73 -8.00
N ASP A 92 10.63 -6.79 -9.28
CA ASP A 92 9.35 -6.28 -9.79
C ASP A 92 8.19 -7.09 -9.23
N GLU A 93 8.28 -8.42 -9.22
CA GLU A 93 7.28 -9.31 -8.62
C GLU A 93 7.06 -9.01 -7.14
N LEU A 94 8.14 -8.88 -6.37
CA LEU A 94 8.07 -8.54 -4.95
C LEU A 94 7.47 -7.15 -4.71
N THR A 95 7.78 -6.20 -5.59
CA THR A 95 7.24 -4.83 -5.51
C THR A 95 5.75 -4.80 -5.83
N ALA A 96 5.31 -5.53 -6.85
CA ALA A 96 3.90 -5.65 -7.21
C ALA A 96 3.10 -6.36 -6.11
N HIS A 97 3.63 -7.45 -5.55
CA HIS A 97 3.00 -8.18 -4.46
C HIS A 97 2.84 -7.34 -3.18
N ASP A 98 3.88 -6.59 -2.77
CA ASP A 98 3.79 -5.67 -1.63
C ASP A 98 2.77 -4.53 -1.89
N ALA A 99 2.74 -3.99 -3.12
CA ALA A 99 1.76 -2.97 -3.50
C ALA A 99 0.32 -3.50 -3.41
N GLU A 100 0.07 -4.71 -3.89
CA GLU A 100 -1.25 -5.33 -3.85
C GLU A 100 -1.68 -5.63 -2.41
N LEU A 101 -0.80 -6.19 -1.58
CA LEU A 101 -1.12 -6.42 -0.17
C LEU A 101 -1.33 -5.12 0.61
N SER A 102 -0.63 -4.04 0.25
CA SER A 102 -0.86 -2.71 0.81
C SER A 102 -2.26 -2.18 0.46
N ARG A 103 -2.70 -2.40 -0.80
CA ARG A 103 -4.03 -2.04 -1.27
C ARG A 103 -5.11 -2.84 -0.54
N LEU A 104 -4.98 -4.17 -0.48
CA LEU A 104 -5.91 -5.05 0.24
C LEU A 104 -5.96 -4.75 1.74
N SER A 105 -4.83 -4.47 2.38
CA SER A 105 -4.78 -4.07 3.79
C SER A 105 -5.50 -2.74 4.06
N LYS A 106 -5.38 -1.75 3.16
CA LYS A 106 -6.11 -0.48 3.26
C LYS A 106 -7.62 -0.69 3.09
N MET A 107 -8.02 -1.53 2.14
CA MET A 107 -9.42 -1.92 1.94
C MET A 107 -9.99 -2.61 3.18
N GLU A 108 -9.33 -3.65 3.71
CA GLU A 108 -9.75 -4.35 4.93
C GLU A 108 -9.94 -3.38 6.11
N LYS A 109 -8.98 -2.46 6.31
CA LYS A 109 -9.07 -1.43 7.36
C LYS A 109 -10.25 -0.48 7.18
N LEU A 110 -10.50 -0.03 5.94
CA LEU A 110 -11.64 0.83 5.64
C LEU A 110 -12.96 0.10 5.90
N LEU A 111 -13.11 -1.12 5.40
CA LEU A 111 -14.32 -1.92 5.61
C LEU A 111 -14.57 -2.16 7.10
N GLY A 112 -13.53 -2.50 7.88
CA GLY A 112 -13.64 -2.65 9.33
C GLY A 112 -14.03 -1.35 10.04
N ALA A 113 -13.48 -0.21 9.60
CA ALA A 113 -13.86 1.10 10.13
C ALA A 113 -15.32 1.45 9.83
N ILE A 114 -15.83 1.09 8.64
CA ILE A 114 -17.24 1.26 8.28
C ILE A 114 -18.12 0.46 9.23
N VAL A 115 -17.81 -0.82 9.50
CA VAL A 115 -18.59 -1.64 10.45
C VAL A 115 -18.57 -1.02 11.84
N ASN A 116 -17.39 -0.82 12.41
CA ASN A 116 -17.25 -0.36 13.79
C ASN A 116 -17.92 1.00 14.00
N ASN A 117 -17.65 1.95 13.11
CA ASN A 117 -18.17 3.30 13.26
C ASN A 117 -19.66 3.39 12.90
N SER A 118 -20.21 2.52 12.04
CA SER A 118 -21.65 2.51 11.76
C SER A 118 -22.46 1.89 12.89
N LEU A 119 -21.89 0.95 13.63
CA LEU A 119 -22.50 0.40 14.85
C LEU A 119 -22.52 1.44 15.99
N GLU A 120 -21.45 2.23 16.12
CA GLU A 120 -21.36 3.33 17.09
C GLU A 120 -22.20 4.54 16.67
N ILE A 121 -22.17 4.89 15.37
CA ILE A 121 -22.81 6.07 14.78
C ILE A 121 -23.76 5.59 13.67
N PRO A 122 -25.01 5.20 13.99
CA PRO A 122 -25.97 4.67 13.00
C PRO A 122 -26.18 5.57 11.78
N ALA A 123 -26.09 6.89 11.94
CA ALA A 123 -26.21 7.85 10.84
C ALA A 123 -25.11 7.67 9.77
N LEU A 124 -23.93 7.15 10.14
CA LEU A 124 -22.83 6.90 9.21
C LEU A 124 -23.23 5.88 8.13
N TYR A 125 -24.11 4.91 8.45
CA TYR A 125 -24.62 3.94 7.49
C TYR A 125 -25.14 4.62 6.21
N HIS A 126 -26.03 5.61 6.38
CA HIS A 126 -26.62 6.34 5.26
C HIS A 126 -25.63 7.30 4.60
N LEU A 127 -24.70 7.88 5.36
CA LEU A 127 -23.66 8.74 4.79
C LEU A 127 -22.70 7.95 3.90
N VAL A 128 -22.36 6.71 4.27
CA VAL A 128 -21.55 5.82 3.44
C VAL A 128 -22.28 5.48 2.14
N GLN A 129 -23.59 5.18 2.19
CA GLN A 129 -24.38 4.97 0.97
C GLN A 129 -24.36 6.19 0.04
N LYS A 130 -24.64 7.38 0.59
CA LYS A 130 -24.59 8.65 -0.18
C LYS A 130 -23.21 8.94 -0.76
N GLN A 131 -22.14 8.64 -0.01
CA GLN A 131 -20.77 8.84 -0.47
C GLN A 131 -20.42 7.97 -1.67
N LEU A 132 -21.05 6.80 -1.82
CA LEU A 132 -20.86 5.94 -3.00
C LEU A 132 -21.61 6.45 -4.23
N GLU A 133 -22.72 7.18 -4.04
CA GLU A 133 -23.46 7.82 -5.14
C GLU A 133 -22.67 8.97 -5.76
N ASP A 134 -22.02 9.79 -4.93
CA ASP A 134 -21.07 10.83 -5.35
C ASP A 134 -19.81 10.82 -4.47
N VAL A 135 -18.72 10.31 -5.04
CA VAL A 135 -17.41 10.24 -4.35
C VAL A 135 -16.63 11.56 -4.39
N SER A 136 -17.05 12.52 -5.23
CA SER A 136 -16.30 13.77 -5.44
C SER A 136 -16.45 14.72 -4.26
N THR A 137 -17.62 14.71 -3.60
CA THR A 137 -17.95 15.58 -2.48
C THR A 137 -18.30 14.79 -1.22
N LEU A 138 -18.12 15.40 -0.04
CA LEU A 138 -18.56 14.79 1.21
C LEU A 138 -20.07 15.05 1.38
N PRO A 139 -20.86 14.05 1.77
CA PRO A 139 -22.29 14.24 2.01
C PRO A 139 -22.52 15.19 3.19
N GLN A 140 -23.50 16.08 3.06
CA GLN A 140 -23.93 16.95 4.16
C GLN A 140 -24.53 16.12 5.30
N HIS A 141 -24.17 16.47 6.54
CA HIS A 141 -24.66 15.81 7.74
C HIS A 141 -24.70 16.76 8.94
N THR A 142 -25.47 16.38 9.97
CA THR A 142 -25.65 17.16 11.21
C THR A 142 -24.80 16.64 12.38
N LEU A 143 -23.96 15.62 12.16
CA LEU A 143 -23.05 15.09 13.19
C LEU A 143 -22.14 16.20 13.73
N THR A 144 -21.88 16.16 15.04
CA THR A 144 -21.01 17.10 15.76
C THR A 144 -20.01 16.36 16.64
N GLY A 145 -19.02 17.08 17.18
CA GLY A 145 -18.05 16.49 18.12
C GLY A 145 -17.23 15.34 17.51
N GLU A 146 -17.04 14.29 18.31
CA GLU A 146 -16.24 13.13 17.94
C GLU A 146 -16.85 12.32 16.78
N ASP A 147 -18.19 12.20 16.75
CA ASP A 147 -18.91 11.46 15.72
C ASP A 147 -18.68 12.05 14.33
N LYS A 148 -18.68 13.39 14.25
CA LYS A 148 -18.32 14.10 13.02
C LYS A 148 -16.92 13.71 12.54
N ILE A 149 -15.94 13.75 13.45
CA ILE A 149 -14.54 13.46 13.11
C ILE A 149 -14.39 12.01 12.63
N LYS A 150 -15.02 11.05 13.32
CA LYS A 150 -15.00 9.63 12.92
C LYS A 150 -15.67 9.42 11.56
N ALA A 151 -16.85 10.01 11.35
CA ALA A 151 -17.57 9.91 10.08
C ALA A 151 -16.77 10.51 8.92
N GLU A 152 -16.30 11.76 9.05
CA GLU A 152 -15.53 12.42 8.00
C GLU A 152 -14.23 11.68 7.67
N ARG A 153 -13.57 11.05 8.65
CA ARG A 153 -12.40 10.19 8.40
C ARG A 153 -12.75 8.99 7.50
N VAL A 154 -13.86 8.30 7.77
CA VAL A 154 -14.32 7.16 6.95
C VAL A 154 -14.69 7.64 5.55
N LEU A 155 -15.48 8.70 5.43
CA LEU A 155 -15.94 9.23 4.15
C LEU A 155 -14.78 9.73 3.28
N ASN A 156 -13.81 10.44 3.87
CA ASN A 156 -12.59 10.84 3.16
C ASN A 156 -11.74 9.63 2.74
N ALA A 157 -11.67 8.59 3.58
CA ALA A 157 -10.95 7.37 3.23
C ALA A 157 -11.59 6.67 2.02
N ILE A 158 -12.92 6.55 1.97
CA ILE A 158 -13.66 6.06 0.80
C ILE A 158 -13.27 6.87 -0.45
N ARG A 159 -13.42 8.19 -0.39
CA ARG A 159 -13.07 9.08 -1.50
C ARG A 159 -11.63 8.89 -2.00
N SER A 160 -10.67 8.78 -1.08
CA SER A 160 -9.25 8.66 -1.46
C SER A 160 -8.91 7.27 -2.04
N LEU A 161 -9.53 6.21 -1.52
CA LEU A 161 -9.15 4.85 -1.84
C LEU A 161 -9.84 4.35 -3.10
N ILE A 162 -11.07 4.80 -3.39
CA ILE A 162 -11.88 4.26 -4.47
C ILE A 162 -11.26 4.43 -5.86
N ALA A 163 -10.48 5.50 -6.06
CA ALA A 163 -9.73 5.72 -7.30
C ALA A 163 -8.64 4.65 -7.56
N THR A 164 -8.13 4.03 -6.50
CA THR A 164 -7.07 3.01 -6.55
C THR A 164 -7.57 1.60 -6.20
N THR A 165 -8.81 1.48 -5.73
CA THR A 165 -9.45 0.26 -5.23
C THR A 165 -10.94 0.29 -5.64
N PRO A 166 -11.25 0.15 -6.94
CA PRO A 166 -12.62 0.25 -7.45
C PRO A 166 -13.56 -0.84 -6.90
N GLU A 167 -13.01 -1.96 -6.40
CA GLU A 167 -13.77 -3.05 -5.77
C GLU A 167 -14.54 -2.58 -4.52
N LEU A 168 -14.16 -1.43 -3.94
CA LEU A 168 -14.91 -0.79 -2.86
C LEU A 168 -16.36 -0.47 -3.24
N TYR A 169 -16.67 -0.22 -4.51
CA TYR A 169 -18.05 -0.04 -4.98
C TYR A 169 -18.91 -1.29 -4.76
N GLU A 170 -18.30 -2.47 -4.81
CA GLU A 170 -19.00 -3.75 -4.59
C GLU A 170 -18.92 -4.20 -3.14
N GLU A 171 -17.77 -4.02 -2.49
CA GLU A 171 -17.53 -4.53 -1.13
C GLU A 171 -18.21 -3.71 -0.05
N ILE A 172 -18.29 -2.38 -0.18
CA ILE A 172 -18.96 -1.55 0.83
C ILE A 172 -20.45 -1.92 0.94
N PRO A 173 -21.24 -2.06 -0.15
CA PRO A 173 -22.62 -2.54 -0.06
C PRO A 173 -22.77 -3.92 0.59
N LYS A 174 -21.84 -4.85 0.31
CA LYS A 174 -21.82 -6.17 0.97
C LYS A 174 -21.59 -6.03 2.47
N VAL A 175 -20.69 -5.15 2.89
CA VAL A 175 -20.46 -4.87 4.32
C VAL A 175 -21.70 -4.27 4.98
N LEU A 176 -22.32 -3.26 4.36
CA LEU A 176 -23.52 -2.62 4.91
C LEU A 176 -24.70 -3.59 5.05
N SER A 177 -24.84 -4.54 4.12
CA SER A 177 -25.85 -5.61 4.19
C SER A 177 -25.44 -6.80 5.08
N GLY A 178 -24.23 -6.79 5.64
CA GLY A 178 -23.69 -7.89 6.46
C GLY A 178 -23.43 -9.18 5.68
N THR A 179 -23.13 -9.08 4.38
CA THR A 179 -22.89 -10.21 3.47
C THR A 179 -21.43 -10.29 2.98
N SER A 180 -20.56 -9.37 3.38
CA SER A 180 -19.15 -9.41 2.98
C SER A 180 -18.45 -10.65 3.56
N THR A 181 -17.67 -11.32 2.72
CA THR A 181 -16.80 -12.43 3.12
C THR A 181 -15.40 -11.97 3.51
N LEU A 182 -15.08 -10.68 3.30
CA LEU A 182 -13.76 -10.12 3.56
C LEU A 182 -13.56 -9.71 5.02
N ILE A 183 -14.65 -9.34 5.70
CA ILE A 183 -14.62 -8.91 7.09
C ILE A 183 -15.85 -9.41 7.86
N GLN A 184 -15.73 -9.53 9.17
CA GLN A 184 -16.85 -9.84 10.04
C GLN A 184 -17.82 -8.65 10.11
N CYS A 185 -19.03 -8.83 9.57
CA CYS A 185 -20.03 -7.76 9.48
C CYS A 185 -21.45 -8.21 9.81
N ASP A 186 -21.64 -9.37 10.46
CA ASP A 186 -22.99 -9.91 10.76
C ASP A 186 -23.86 -8.97 11.60
N MET A 187 -23.24 -8.19 12.49
CA MET A 187 -23.93 -7.18 13.30
C MET A 187 -24.61 -6.09 12.45
N MET A 188 -24.13 -5.86 11.21
CA MET A 188 -24.74 -4.90 10.29
C MET A 188 -26.15 -5.30 9.84
N LYS A 189 -26.47 -6.61 9.79
CA LYS A 189 -27.83 -7.09 9.51
C LYS A 189 -28.84 -6.62 10.56
N SER A 190 -28.41 -6.56 11.82
CA SER A 190 -29.26 -6.06 12.91
C SER A 190 -29.41 -4.55 12.84
N LEU A 191 -28.33 -3.82 12.56
CA LEU A 191 -28.39 -2.37 12.33
C LEU A 191 -29.34 -2.02 11.17
N GLN A 192 -29.21 -2.70 10.03
CA GLN A 192 -30.04 -2.47 8.85
C GLN A 192 -31.54 -2.65 9.15
N ARG A 193 -31.91 -3.71 9.88
CA ARG A 193 -33.30 -3.96 10.29
C ARG A 193 -33.82 -2.83 11.19
N ASN A 194 -33.04 -2.41 12.18
CA ASN A 194 -33.44 -1.33 13.08
C ASN A 194 -33.65 0.00 12.34
N LEU A 195 -32.79 0.32 11.36
CA LEU A 195 -32.92 1.52 10.54
C LEU A 195 -34.17 1.48 9.63
N ALA A 196 -34.51 0.30 9.10
CA ALA A 196 -35.72 0.11 8.28
C ALA A 196 -37.01 0.30 9.10
N ASP A 197 -37.06 -0.25 10.32
CA ASP A 197 -38.22 -0.12 11.21
C ASP A 197 -38.46 1.33 11.69
N THR A 198 -37.38 2.10 11.83
CA THR A 198 -37.45 3.51 12.23
C THR A 198 -37.96 4.42 11.11
N SER A 199 -37.82 4.01 9.85
CA SER A 199 -38.30 4.77 8.69
C SER A 199 -39.80 4.58 8.39
N GLN A 200 -40.47 3.65 9.08
CA GLN A 200 -41.90 3.36 8.94
C GLN A 200 -42.78 3.99 10.03
N ARG A 201 -42.19 4.74 10.97
CA ARG A 201 -42.87 5.47 12.05
C ARG A 201 -42.81 6.97 11.81
#